data_AF-A0A2D5P351-F1
#
_entry.id   AF-A0A2D5P351-F1
#
_cell.length_a   1.000
_cell.length_b   1.000
_cell.length_c   1.000
_cell.angle_alpha   90.00
_cell.angle_beta   90.00
_cell.angle_gamma   90.00
#
_symmetry.space_group_name_H-M   'P 1'
#
loop_
_entity.id
_entity.type
_entity.pdbx_description
1 polymer ?
#
loop_
_entity_poly.entity_id
_entity_poly.type
_entity_poly.pdbx_seq_one_letter_code
_entity_poly.pdbx_strand_id
1 'polypeptide(L)'
;MKLLKIALASSLILGLSTTAVFADANKGQKLFVKKYKNDCGFSGDKFAAKHSQDEWEEIMEAGKFKEELLKICPNVKEADVKDKYIQHLYDFSYKFANDSGNVPSC
;
A
#
# COMPACT_ATOMS: atom_id res chain seq x y z
N MET A 1 -28.00 -11.24 -20.11
CA MET A 1 -28.15 -11.19 -18.64
C MET A 1 -27.20 -12.19 -18.00
N LYS A 2 -26.55 -11.78 -16.91
CA LYS A 2 -25.98 -12.63 -15.84
C LYS A 2 -24.76 -13.51 -16.21
N LEU A 3 -23.63 -12.87 -16.54
CA LEU A 3 -22.31 -13.40 -16.18
C LEU A 3 -21.62 -12.53 -15.10
N LEU A 4 -22.43 -11.76 -14.37
CA LEU A 4 -22.08 -11.09 -13.12
C LEU A 4 -22.42 -12.01 -11.96
N LYS A 5 -21.64 -13.08 -11.75
CA LYS A 5 -21.64 -13.84 -10.49
C LYS A 5 -20.26 -14.48 -10.28
N ILE A 6 -19.21 -13.66 -10.23
CA ILE A 6 -18.02 -14.07 -9.48
C ILE A 6 -18.43 -13.94 -8.01
N ALA A 7 -18.85 -15.05 -7.43
CA ALA A 7 -19.06 -15.16 -6.00
C ALA A 7 -17.68 -15.06 -5.33
N LEU A 8 -17.35 -13.87 -4.85
CA LEU A 8 -16.27 -13.67 -3.89
C LEU A 8 -16.72 -14.35 -2.60
N ALA A 9 -16.28 -15.59 -2.42
CA ALA A 9 -16.41 -16.31 -1.16
C ALA A 9 -15.69 -15.49 -0.09
N SER A 10 -16.46 -14.94 0.83
CA SER A 10 -15.99 -14.20 1.99
C SER A 10 -15.30 -15.19 2.94
N SER A 11 -14.01 -15.42 2.77
CA SER A 11 -13.17 -15.96 3.83
C SER A 11 -12.98 -14.85 4.86
N LEU A 12 -13.77 -14.94 5.94
CA LEU A 12 -13.58 -14.14 7.15
C LEU A 12 -12.25 -14.58 7.78
N ILE A 13 -11.17 -13.88 7.45
CA ILE A 13 -9.89 -14.05 8.14
C ILE A 13 -10.05 -13.38 9.49
N LEU A 14 -9.95 -14.16 10.57
CA LEU A 14 -9.83 -13.62 11.91
C LEU A 14 -8.48 -12.91 12.00
N GLY A 15 -8.51 -11.58 11.92
CA GLY A 15 -7.35 -10.73 12.06
C GLY A 15 -6.65 -10.97 13.40
N LEU A 16 -5.52 -11.66 13.34
CA LEU A 16 -4.50 -11.60 14.39
C LEU A 16 -3.96 -10.18 14.35
N SER A 17 -4.32 -9.35 15.33
CA SER A 17 -3.78 -8.01 15.49
C SER A 17 -2.32 -8.11 15.93
N THR A 18 -1.44 -8.41 14.97
CA THR A 18 -0.01 -8.19 15.13
C THR A 18 0.17 -6.68 15.31
N THR A 19 0.76 -6.28 16.43
CA THR A 19 1.16 -4.89 16.61
C THR A 19 2.31 -4.62 15.65
N ALA A 20 2.01 -4.29 14.40
CA ALA A 20 2.98 -3.84 13.43
C ALA A 20 3.73 -2.65 14.05
N VAL A 21 5.03 -2.82 14.27
CA VAL A 21 5.89 -1.71 14.71
C VAL A 21 6.04 -0.81 13.50
N PHE A 22 5.08 0.10 13.30
CA PHE A 22 5.07 1.04 12.18
C PHE A 22 6.39 1.83 12.20
N ALA A 23 7.36 1.48 11.36
CA ALA A 23 8.61 2.22 11.24
C ALA A 23 8.34 3.54 10.50
N ASP A 24 7.81 4.49 11.26
CA ASP A 24 7.54 5.87 10.87
C ASP A 24 6.72 6.00 9.57
N ALA A 25 5.45 5.61 9.63
CA ALA A 25 4.48 5.81 8.54
C ALA A 25 4.44 7.27 8.03
N ASN A 26 4.76 8.27 8.88
CA ASN A 26 4.85 9.66 8.47
C ASN A 26 6.06 9.91 7.56
N LYS A 27 7.18 9.22 7.79
CA LYS A 27 8.34 9.23 6.89
C LYS A 27 8.00 8.61 5.55
N GLY A 28 7.27 7.50 5.53
CA GLY A 28 6.73 6.87 4.31
C GLY A 28 5.83 7.81 3.52
N GLN A 29 4.87 8.44 4.19
CA GLN A 29 3.98 9.44 3.61
C GLN A 29 4.76 10.60 2.97
N LYS A 30 5.67 11.23 3.74
CA LYS A 30 6.51 12.33 3.26
C LYS A 30 7.36 11.93 2.07
N LEU A 31 7.88 10.70 2.08
CA LEU A 31 8.66 10.17 0.97
C LEU A 31 7.80 10.03 -0.27
N PHE A 32 6.62 9.42 -0.15
CA PHE A 32 5.69 9.24 -1.27
C PHE A 32 5.32 10.59 -1.91
N VAL A 33 4.93 11.56 -1.07
CA VAL A 33 4.56 12.90 -1.54
C VAL A 33 5.72 13.58 -2.28
N LYS A 34 6.95 13.46 -1.78
CA LYS A 34 8.13 14.12 -2.36
C LYS A 34 8.69 13.44 -3.60
N LYS A 35 8.52 12.11 -3.72
CA LYS A 35 9.21 11.31 -4.75
C LYS A 35 8.29 10.73 -5.80
N TYR A 36 7.06 10.37 -5.44
CA TYR A 36 6.22 9.52 -6.29
C TYR A 36 4.89 10.18 -6.64
N LYS A 37 4.36 11.11 -5.83
CA LYS A 37 3.05 11.77 -6.07
C LYS A 37 2.87 12.30 -7.50
N ASN A 38 3.89 13.00 -8.03
CA ASN A 38 3.80 13.60 -9.37
C ASN A 38 3.76 12.51 -10.47
N ASP A 39 4.60 11.49 -10.36
CA ASP A 39 4.71 10.43 -11.36
C ASP A 39 3.53 9.43 -11.26
N CYS A 40 3.05 9.14 -10.04
CA CYS A 40 1.83 8.37 -9.80
C CYS A 40 0.57 9.11 -10.30
N GLY A 41 0.55 10.45 -10.27
CA GLY A 41 -0.61 11.25 -10.66
C GLY A 41 -1.72 11.34 -9.61
N PHE A 42 -1.47 10.88 -8.38
CA PHE A 42 -2.41 10.96 -7.26
C PHE A 42 -1.69 11.01 -5.90
N SER A 43 -2.43 11.34 -4.86
CA SER A 43 -1.95 11.52 -3.49
C SER A 43 -1.71 10.19 -2.77
N GLY A 44 -0.90 10.22 -1.71
CA GLY A 44 -0.49 9.01 -0.99
C GLY A 44 -1.63 8.24 -0.33
N ASP A 45 -2.70 8.91 0.11
CA ASP A 45 -3.93 8.30 0.62
C ASP A 45 -4.55 7.35 -0.42
N LYS A 46 -4.63 7.79 -1.68
CA LYS A 46 -5.15 6.97 -2.79
C LYS A 46 -4.22 5.81 -3.14
N PHE A 47 -2.93 5.92 -2.83
CA PHE A 47 -1.98 4.82 -2.96
C PHE A 47 -2.17 3.79 -1.86
N ALA A 48 -2.14 4.22 -0.60
CA ALA A 48 -2.29 3.35 0.57
C ALA A 48 -3.62 2.58 0.53
N ALA A 49 -4.71 3.23 0.10
CA ALA A 49 -6.02 2.62 -0.03
C ALA A 49 -6.17 1.66 -1.23
N LYS A 50 -5.11 1.34 -1.99
CA LYS A 50 -5.19 0.39 -3.11
C LYS A 50 -5.40 -1.04 -2.67
N HIS A 51 -4.91 -1.37 -1.48
CA HIS A 51 -4.98 -2.71 -0.88
C HIS A 51 -5.44 -2.59 0.58
N SER A 52 -5.94 -3.69 1.13
CA SER A 52 -6.21 -3.86 2.56
C SER A 52 -4.90 -4.05 3.34
N GLN A 53 -4.98 -4.06 4.68
CA GLN A 53 -3.82 -4.35 5.53
C GLN A 53 -3.25 -5.73 5.23
N ASP A 54 -4.12 -6.76 5.15
CA ASP A 54 -3.73 -8.14 4.86
C ASP A 54 -3.08 -8.25 3.46
N GLU A 55 -3.67 -7.62 2.44
CA GLU A 55 -3.11 -7.63 1.08
C GLU A 55 -1.73 -6.94 1.02
N TRP A 56 -1.56 -5.82 1.73
CA TRP A 56 -0.25 -5.17 1.81
C TRP A 56 0.79 -6.04 2.52
N GLU A 57 0.40 -6.74 3.58
CA GLU A 57 1.27 -7.67 4.31
C GLU A 57 1.71 -8.82 3.41
N GLU A 58 0.77 -9.49 2.72
CA GLU A 58 1.07 -10.56 1.75
C GLU A 58 2.04 -10.10 0.64
N ILE A 59 1.82 -8.90 0.10
CA ILE A 59 2.69 -8.30 -0.93
C ILE A 59 4.09 -8.03 -0.38
N MET A 60 4.19 -7.57 0.87
CA MET A 60 5.46 -7.28 1.53
C MET A 60 6.24 -8.56 1.85
N GLU A 61 5.57 -9.56 2.42
CA GLU A 61 6.16 -10.87 2.75
C GLU A 61 6.64 -11.62 1.49
N ALA A 62 5.92 -11.47 0.37
CA ALA A 62 6.34 -12.00 -0.92
C ALA A 62 7.54 -11.25 -1.54
N GLY A 63 8.00 -10.15 -0.93
CA GLY A 63 9.06 -9.29 -1.47
C GLY A 63 8.65 -8.49 -2.72
N LYS A 64 7.34 -8.34 -2.96
CA LYS A 64 6.78 -7.76 -4.20
C LYS A 64 6.33 -6.31 -4.08
N PHE A 65 6.54 -5.66 -2.93
CA PHE A 65 6.08 -4.29 -2.72
C PHE A 65 6.55 -3.31 -3.79
N LYS A 66 7.82 -3.39 -4.20
CA LYS A 66 8.38 -2.53 -5.25
C LYS A 66 7.70 -2.76 -6.61
N GLU A 67 7.48 -4.02 -6.97
CA GLU A 67 6.77 -4.40 -8.21
C GLU A 67 5.34 -3.84 -8.21
N GLU A 68 4.62 -4.02 -7.11
CA GLU A 68 3.26 -3.51 -6.98
C GLU A 68 3.20 -1.98 -7.02
N LEU A 69 4.16 -1.29 -6.39
CA LEU A 69 4.26 0.17 -6.48
C LEU A 69 4.38 0.64 -7.93
N LEU A 70 5.24 0.01 -8.73
CA LEU A 70 5.46 0.35 -10.13
C LEU A 70 4.25 -0.02 -11.00
N LYS A 71 3.55 -1.11 -10.68
CA LYS A 71 2.29 -1.49 -11.33
C LYS A 71 1.19 -0.47 -11.07
N ILE A 72 1.08 0.04 -9.85
CA ILE A 72 0.12 1.08 -9.48
C ILE A 72 0.53 2.45 -10.06
N CYS A 73 1.83 2.74 -10.11
CA CYS A 73 2.41 3.99 -10.57
C CYS A 73 3.41 3.78 -11.73
N PRO A 74 2.91 3.53 -12.96
CA PRO A 74 3.76 3.08 -14.08
C PRO A 74 4.78 4.11 -14.57
N ASN A 75 4.61 5.40 -14.24
CA ASN A 75 5.58 6.44 -14.62
C ASN A 75 6.71 6.61 -13.60
N VAL A 76 6.61 6.00 -12.41
CA VAL A 76 7.70 5.99 -11.44
C VAL A 76 8.83 5.13 -12.01
N LYS A 77 10.04 5.69 -12.04
CA LYS A 77 11.19 4.93 -12.51
C LYS A 77 11.63 3.96 -11.43
N GLU A 78 11.89 2.72 -11.83
CA GLU A 78 12.37 1.68 -10.92
C GLU A 78 13.62 2.11 -10.13
N ALA A 79 14.55 2.80 -10.80
CA ALA A 79 15.79 3.30 -10.20
C ALA A 79 15.58 4.33 -9.06
N ASP A 80 14.41 4.98 -9.02
CA ASP A 80 14.06 5.96 -7.98
C ASP A 80 13.42 5.30 -6.75
N VAL A 81 13.07 4.02 -6.83
CA VAL A 81 12.56 3.21 -5.72
C VAL A 81 13.71 2.44 -5.07
N LYS A 82 14.24 3.01 -3.98
CA LYS A 82 15.38 2.43 -3.24
C LYS A 82 14.90 1.44 -2.19
N ASP A 83 15.63 0.36 -1.97
CA ASP A 83 15.26 -0.68 -1.00
C ASP A 83 15.07 -0.12 0.43
N LYS A 84 15.92 0.83 0.83
CA LYS A 84 15.80 1.54 2.13
C LYS A 84 14.51 2.34 2.32
N TYR A 85 13.73 2.53 1.25
CA TYR A 85 12.44 3.22 1.28
C TYR A 85 11.27 2.26 1.43
N ILE A 86 11.45 0.99 1.04
CA ILE A 86 10.37 0.02 0.95
C ILE A 86 9.65 -0.13 2.28
N GLN A 87 10.40 -0.33 3.37
CA GLN A 87 9.80 -0.47 4.70
C GLN A 87 8.95 0.74 5.09
N HIS A 88 9.46 1.95 4.88
CA HIS A 88 8.71 3.16 5.21
C HIS A 88 7.45 3.33 4.34
N LEU A 89 7.54 3.02 3.05
CA LEU A 89 6.39 3.06 2.14
C LEU A 89 5.35 2.01 2.51
N TYR A 90 5.79 0.81 2.90
CA TYR A 90 4.95 -0.25 3.41
C TYR A 90 4.24 0.16 4.70
N ASP A 91 4.96 0.66 5.71
CA ASP A 91 4.37 1.08 6.98
C ASP A 91 3.33 2.19 6.78
N PHE A 92 3.57 3.08 5.81
CA PHE A 92 2.59 4.07 5.38
C PHE A 92 1.37 3.42 4.73
N SER A 93 1.58 2.57 3.73
CA SER A 93 0.51 1.87 3.01
C SER A 93 -0.37 1.01 3.94
N TYR A 94 0.25 0.21 4.80
CA TYR A 94 -0.41 -0.65 5.76
C TYR A 94 -1.19 0.18 6.80
N LYS A 95 -0.59 1.25 7.35
CA LYS A 95 -1.28 2.10 8.33
C LYS A 95 -2.55 2.74 7.79
N PHE A 96 -2.54 3.12 6.52
CA PHE A 96 -3.61 3.87 5.86
C PHE A 96 -4.29 3.06 4.75
N ALA A 97 -4.25 1.74 4.88
CA ALA A 97 -4.94 0.81 3.98
C ALA A 97 -6.45 1.06 3.99
N ASN A 98 -7.16 0.54 2.99
CA ASN A 98 -8.58 0.84 2.78
C ASN A 98 -9.51 0.39 3.92
N ASP A 99 -9.07 -0.56 4.73
CA ASP A 99 -9.76 -1.20 5.84
C ASP A 99 -9.21 -0.77 7.21
N SER A 100 -8.13 0.02 7.23
CA SER A 100 -7.43 0.41 8.46
C SER A 100 -8.23 1.36 9.38
N GLY A 101 -9.27 2.01 8.85
CA GLY A 101 -10.01 3.09 9.54
C GLY A 101 -9.19 4.37 9.77
N ASN A 102 -7.92 4.42 9.34
CA ASN A 102 -7.06 5.58 9.48
C ASN A 102 -7.11 6.46 8.22
N VAL A 103 -7.25 7.77 8.38
CA VAL A 103 -7.21 8.73 7.27
C VAL A 103 -5.92 9.56 7.38
N PRO A 104 -5.00 9.49 6.40
CA PRO A 104 -3.77 10.27 6.43
C PRO A 104 -4.02 11.70 5.93
N SER A 105 -3.40 12.69 6.58
CA SER A 105 -3.40 14.07 6.11
C SER A 105 -2.38 14.23 4.96
N CYS A 106 -2.74 13.90 3.72
CA CYS A 106 -1.85 13.85 2.54
C CYS A 106 -1.92 15.08 1.62
#